data_AF-A0A6P1VUG2-F1
#
_entry.id   AF-A0A6P1VUG2-F1
#
_cell.length_a   1.000
_cell.length_b   1.000
_cell.length_c   1.000
_cell.angle_alpha   90.00
_cell.angle_beta   90.00
_cell.angle_gamma   90.00
#
_symmetry.space_group_name_H-M   'P 1'
#
loop_
_entity.id
_entity.type
_entity.pdbx_description
1 polymer ?
#
loop_
_entity_poly.entity_id
_entity_poly.type
_entity_poly.pdbx_seq_one_letter_code
_entity_poly.pdbx_strand_id
1 'polypeptide(L)' 'MQTSNRYILRYEGPSTMPVNDLQSIQSQVEVLNTSRKMLLIEAAPDTLTDLLQKLPEWTAKPEITHKIPLTQPVIEKRI' A
#
# COMPACT_ATOMS: atom_id res chain seq x y z
N MET A 1 -17.81 -11.84 -7.22
CA MET A 1 -17.50 -10.44 -6.85
C MET A 1 -16.11 -10.44 -6.26
N GLN A 2 -15.08 -10.05 -7.01
CA GLN A 2 -13.74 -9.85 -6.44
C GLN A 2 -13.78 -8.54 -5.66
N THR A 3 -13.62 -8.61 -4.33
CA THR A 3 -13.51 -7.44 -3.47
C THR A 3 -12.07 -6.94 -3.53
N SER A 4 -11.87 -5.72 -4.01
CA SER A 4 -10.58 -5.03 -3.97
C SER A 4 -10.19 -4.71 -2.52
N ASN A 5 -8.92 -4.94 -2.16
CA ASN A 5 -8.36 -4.60 -0.86
C ASN A 5 -7.14 -3.71 -1.04
N ARG A 6 -6.77 -2.98 0.02
CA ARG A 6 -5.58 -2.12 0.02
C ARG A 6 -4.37 -2.85 0.58
N TYR A 7 -3.26 -2.72 -0.14
CA TYR A 7 -2.00 -3.36 0.18
C TYR A 7 -0.85 -2.35 0.11
N ILE A 8 0.11 -2.53 1.00
CA ILE A 8 1.39 -1.84 0.99
C ILE A 8 2.39 -2.78 0.31
N LEU A 9 2.81 -2.40 -0.88
CA LEU A 9 3.94 -3.00 -1.57
C LEU A 9 5.23 -2.36 -1.07
N ARG A 10 6.24 -3.18 -0.77
CA ARG A 10 7.58 -2.76 -0.36
C ARG A 10 8.61 -3.35 -1.32
N TYR A 11 9.43 -2.48 -1.88
CA TYR A 11 10.61 -2.87 -2.63
C TYR A 11 11.76 -3.21 -1.68
N GLU A 12 12.21 -4.47 -1.72
CA GLU A 12 13.27 -5.02 -0.87
C GLU A 12 14.65 -5.02 -1.54
N GLY A 13 14.72 -4.58 -2.80
CA GLY A 13 15.98 -4.52 -3.52
C GLY A 13 16.99 -3.50 -2.97
N PRO A 14 18.26 -3.61 -3.39
CA PRO A 14 19.39 -2.90 -2.78
C PRO A 14 19.34 -1.38 -3.02
N SER A 15 18.70 -0.95 -4.11
CA SER A 15 18.72 0.44 -4.58
C SER A 15 17.36 1.14 -4.43
N THR A 16 17.20 2.29 -5.09
CA THR A 16 15.89 2.91 -5.30
C THR A 16 14.99 2.02 -6.14
N MET A 17 13.68 2.11 -5.90
CA MET A 17 12.66 1.42 -6.67
C MET A 17 12.86 1.63 -8.19
N PRO A 18 12.88 0.56 -9.00
CA PRO A 18 13.00 0.67 -10.46
C PRO A 18 11.79 1.36 -11.06
N VAL A 19 12.01 2.29 -12.00
CA VAL A 19 10.91 2.98 -12.70
C VAL A 19 10.09 2.01 -13.56
N ASN A 20 10.73 0.99 -14.13
CA ASN A 20 10.05 -0.04 -14.92
C ASN A 20 9.07 -0.87 -14.08
N ASP A 21 9.46 -1.20 -12.84
CA ASP A 21 8.58 -1.92 -11.91
C ASP A 21 7.37 -1.06 -11.56
N LEU A 22 7.58 0.22 -11.26
CA LEU A 22 6.50 1.16 -10.97
C LEU A 22 5.50 1.25 -12.13
N GLN A 23 5.97 1.38 -13.38
CA GLN A 23 5.10 1.41 -14.55
C GLN A 23 4.33 0.09 -14.74
N SER A 24 5.00 -1.04 -14.47
CA SER A 24 4.39 -2.37 -14.58
C SER A 24 3.28 -2.59 -13.55
N ILE A 25 3.47 -2.05 -12.34
CA ILE A 25 2.48 -2.07 -11.26
C ILE A 25 1.30 -1.14 -11.62
N GLN A 26 1.58 0.10 -12.02
CA GLN A 26 0.55 1.08 -12.42
C GLN A 26 -0.33 0.62 -13.59
N SER A 27 0.20 -0.24 -14.46
CA SER A 27 -0.55 -0.78 -15.61
C SER A 27 -1.51 -1.90 -15.23
N GLN A 28 -1.36 -2.50 -14.04
CA GLN A 28 -2.14 -3.67 -13.61
C GLN A 28 -3.08 -3.38 -12.43
N VAL A 29 -2.68 -2.46 -11.53
CA VAL A 29 -3.41 -2.16 -10.30
C VAL A 29 -3.47 -0.66 -10.07
N GLU A 30 -4.45 -0.22 -9.28
CA GLU A 30 -4.55 1.18 -8.91
C GLU A 30 -3.51 1.52 -7.83
N VAL A 31 -2.68 2.54 -8.09
CA VAL A 31 -1.68 3.02 -7.13
C VAL A 31 -2.21 4.27 -6.44
N LEU A 32 -2.57 4.12 -5.17
CA LEU A 32 -3.15 5.18 -4.34
C LEU A 32 -2.09 6.15 -3.80
N ASN A 33 -0.89 5.64 -3.50
CA ASN A 33 0.21 6.46 -2.97
C ASN A 33 1.57 5.86 -3.35
N THR A 34 2.56 6.73 -3.55
CA THR A 34 3.94 6.34 -3.90
C THR A 34 4.95 6.96 -2.94
N SER A 35 5.89 6.16 -2.49
CA SER A 35 7.05 6.56 -1.69
C SER A 35 8.33 5.96 -2.29
N ARG A 36 9.51 6.33 -1.78
CA ARG A 36 10.81 5.90 -2.36
C ARG A 36 10.98 4.37 -2.49
N LYS A 37 10.40 3.59 -1.58
CA LYS A 37 10.49 2.12 -1.54
C LYS A 37 9.15 1.45 -1.23
N MET A 38 8.06 2.22 -1.15
CA MET A 38 6.76 1.70 -0.75
C MET A 38 5.68 2.25 -1.66
N LEU A 39 4.70 1.43 -2.00
CA LEU A 39 3.52 1.83 -2.74
C LEU A 39 2.28 1.39 -1.96
N LEU A 40 1.29 2.27 -1.86
CA LEU A 40 -0.05 1.89 -1.45
C LEU A 40 -0.85 1.60 -2.72
N ILE A 41 -1.38 0.40 -2.84
CA ILE A 41 -2.14 -0.04 -4.00
C ILE A 41 -3.50 -0.58 -3.59
N GLU A 42 -4.44 -0.56 -4.52
CA GLU A 42 -5.72 -1.23 -4.42
C GLU A 42 -5.81 -2.31 -5.50
N ALA A 43 -6.02 -3.56 -5.06
CA ALA A 43 -6.00 -4.72 -5.96
C ALA A 43 -6.88 -5.85 -5.43
N ALA A 44 -7.33 -6.72 -6.33
CA ALA A 44 -7.88 -8.02 -5.93
C ALA A 44 -6.74 -8.94 -5.41
N PRO A 45 -7.00 -9.83 -4.44
CA PRO A 45 -5.99 -10.74 -3.91
C PRO A 45 -5.32 -11.62 -4.98
N ASP A 46 -6.09 -12.05 -5.98
CA ASP A 46 -5.61 -12.87 -7.09
C ASP A 46 -4.60 -12.06 -7.94
N THR A 47 -4.98 -10.85 -8.35
CA THR A 47 -4.12 -9.93 -9.12
C THR A 47 -2.83 -9.58 -8.37
N LEU A 48 -2.90 -9.40 -7.06
CA LEU A 48 -1.72 -9.14 -6.23
C LEU A 48 -0.75 -10.33 -6.25
N THR A 49 -1.29 -11.56 -6.18
CA THR A 49 -0.49 -12.78 -6.18
C THR A 49 0.25 -12.94 -7.51
N ASP A 50 -0.44 -12.75 -8.63
CA ASP A 50 0.16 -12.76 -9.98
C ASP A 50 1.23 -11.67 -10.16
N LEU A 51 0.99 -10.48 -9.60
CA LEU A 51 1.93 -9.36 -9.66
C LEU A 51 3.23 -9.68 -8.91
N LEU A 52 3.13 -10.22 -7.68
CA LEU A 52 4.29 -10.55 -6.86
C LEU A 52 5.13 -11.69 -7.46
N GLN A 53 4.52 -12.63 -8.20
CA GLN A 53 5.29 -13.67 -8.92
C GLN A 53 6.20 -13.09 -10.00
N LYS A 54 5.82 -11.96 -10.61
CA LYS A 54 6.60 -11.29 -11.67
C LYS A 54 7.64 -10.33 -11.10
N LEU A 55 7.54 -9.98 -9.82
CA LEU A 55 8.32 -8.95 -9.15
C LEU A 55 8.99 -9.53 -7.89
N PRO A 56 10.07 -10.31 -8.03
CA PRO A 56 10.66 -11.08 -6.93
C PRO A 56 11.29 -10.20 -5.83
N GLU A 57 11.64 -8.95 -6.13
CA GLU A 57 12.17 -7.99 -5.15
C GLU A 57 11.07 -7.22 -4.40
N TRP A 58 9.81 -7.60 -4.59
CA TRP A 58 8.67 -6.93 -3.99
C TRP A 58 7.95 -7.83 -2.99
N THR A 59 7.54 -7.23 -1.88
CA THR A 59 6.70 -7.88 -0.88
C THR A 59 5.44 -7.06 -0.67
N ALA A 60 4.31 -7.72 -0.38
CA ALA A 60 3.06 -7.05 -0.06
C ALA A 60 2.60 -7.37 1.36
N LYS A 61 2.01 -6.38 2.02
CA LYS A 61 1.28 -6.55 3.28
C LYS A 61 -0.06 -5.85 3.19
N PRO A 62 -1.13 -6.36 3.82
CA PRO A 62 -2.39 -5.64 3.91
C PRO A 62 -2.18 -4.29 4.62
N GLU A 63 -2.92 -3.26 4.19
CA GLU A 63 -2.93 -1.98 4.88
C GLU A 63 -3.43 -2.16 6.32
N ILE A 64 -2.69 -1.63 7.29
CA ILE A 64 -3.11 -1.59 8.69
C ILE A 64 -3.37 -0.13 9.07
N THR A 65 -4.63 0.19 9.37
CA THR A 65 -5.00 1.50 9.89
C THR A 65 -4.90 1.51 11.42
N HIS A 66 -4.03 2.36 11.95
CA HIS A 66 -3.98 2.62 13.39
C HIS A 66 -4.83 3.84 13.73
N LYS A 67 -5.78 3.67 14.67
CA LYS A 67 -6.51 4.80 15.24
C LYS A 67 -5.54 5.59 16.13
N ILE A 68 -5.27 6.84 15.79
CA ILE A 68 -4.47 7.72 16.64
C ILE A 68 -5.34 8.10 17.85
N PRO A 69 -4.91 7.81 19.10
CA PRO A 69 -5.64 8.24 20.28
C PRO A 69 -5.68 9.76 20.35
N LEU A 70 -6.88 10.32 20.52
CA LEU A 70 -7.07 11.76 20.69
C LEU A 70 -6.46 12.18 22.02
N THR A 71 -5.46 13.07 22.00
CA THR A 71 -4.80 13.63 23.19
C THR A 71 -5.44 14.93 23.68
N GLN A 72 -6.57 15.34 23.09
CA GLN A 72 -7.22 16.60 23.47
C GLN A 72 -8.07 16.41 24.74
N PRO A 73 -7.88 17.25 25.78
CA PRO A 73 -8.81 17.28 26.91
C PRO A 73 -10.18 17.73 26.41
N VAL A 74 -11.22 16.98 26.76
CA VAL A 74 -12.61 17.38 26.55
C VAL A 74 -12.85 18.59 27.45
N ILE A 75 -12.85 19.79 26.89
CA ILE A 75 -13.27 21.00 27.62
C ILE A 75 -14.80 20.93 27.69
N GLU A 76 -15.32 20.30 28.75
CA GLU A 76 -16.74 20.41 29.09
C GLU A 76 -17.04 21.85 29.49
N LYS A 77 -17.60 22.62 28.55
CA LYS A 77 -18.22 23.91 28.87
C LYS A 77 -19.37 23.64 29.84
N ARG A 78 -19.17 23.97 31.13
CA ARG A 78 -20.30 24.15 32.06
C ARG A 78 -21.07 25.39 31.63
N ILE A 79 -22.36 25.21 31.37
CA ILE A 79 -23.38 26.26 31.19
C ILE A 79 -24.03 26.48 32.55
#